data_AF-A0A971LZ75-F1
#
_entry.id   AF-A0A971LZ75-F1
#
_cell.length_a   1.000
_cell.length_b   1.000
_cell.length_c   1.000
_cell.angle_alpha   90.00
_cell.angle_beta   90.00
_cell.angle_gamma   90.00
#
_symmetry.space_group_name_H-M   'P 1'
#
loop_
_entity.id
_entity.type
_entity.pdbx_description
1 polymer ?
#
loop_
_entity_poly.entity_id
_entity_poly.type
_entity_poly.pdbx_seq_one_letter_code
_entity_poly.pdbx_strand_id
1 'polypeptide(L)'
;MEKERLTEVNYLRAIACLAVIFVHITADLIFLETAGPLTKLGLSFLNRSLKFTTPTFIFISGLILYYNYHDRRIDYRRYWKRRFKVIIIPYILWTCVYYLYFINRGYYSFSWSFFLEKLLLADMVYHLYFILTILQFYLLFGVFRYLFNKYNANVLLVMFLTVNLLFIRYGYFKYSDRFFMQYLFAFALGCYFGKYYRDIKEKINNYKLPIILGYLGLCLLYTYEFYNLHILQNYIIDGFFVNLTWVTFSMMAIVFYYYVVVNLKGSYLLQNIIGQSCKRKSPLLQQ
;
A
#
# COMPACT_ATOMS: atom_id res chain seq x y z
N MET A 1 -24.82 -5.88 -17.02
CA MET A 1 -24.37 -4.55 -16.58
C MET A 1 -22.87 -4.44 -16.73
N GLU A 2 -22.38 -3.42 -17.43
CA GLU A 2 -20.95 -3.13 -17.56
C GLU A 2 -20.42 -2.66 -16.18
N LYS A 3 -19.27 -3.19 -15.74
CA LYS A 3 -18.66 -2.76 -14.47
C LYS A 3 -18.06 -1.38 -14.66
N GLU A 4 -18.30 -0.48 -13.70
CA GLU A 4 -17.74 0.86 -13.71
C GLU A 4 -16.21 0.80 -13.71
N ARG A 5 -15.57 1.62 -14.55
CA ARG A 5 -14.11 1.73 -14.54
C ARG A 5 -13.67 2.38 -13.22
N LEU A 6 -12.82 1.67 -12.49
CA LEU A 6 -12.25 2.11 -11.21
C LEU A 6 -11.17 3.19 -11.39
N THR A 7 -11.54 4.34 -11.94
CA THR A 7 -10.63 5.47 -12.20
C THR A 7 -9.95 5.99 -10.94
N GLU A 8 -10.69 6.01 -9.84
CA GLU A 8 -10.28 6.44 -8.52
C GLU A 8 -9.11 5.58 -8.01
N VAL A 9 -9.16 4.28 -8.29
CA VAL A 9 -8.09 3.37 -7.90
C VAL A 9 -6.79 3.67 -8.65
N ASN A 10 -6.85 4.18 -9.89
CA ASN A 10 -5.65 4.57 -10.63
C ASN A 10 -5.00 5.83 -10.05
N TYR A 11 -5.79 6.83 -9.65
CA TYR A 11 -5.26 8.01 -8.95
C TYR A 11 -4.67 7.64 -7.59
N LEU A 12 -5.35 6.78 -6.83
CA LEU A 12 -4.83 6.32 -5.54
C LEU A 12 -3.48 5.60 -5.69
N ARG A 13 -3.31 4.79 -6.75
CA ARG A 13 -2.02 4.19 -7.10
C ARG A 13 -0.95 5.24 -7.39
N ALA A 14 -1.27 6.26 -8.19
CA ALA A 14 -0.33 7.31 -8.53
C ALA A 14 0.14 8.08 -7.28
N ILE A 15 -0.81 8.44 -6.40
CA ILE A 15 -0.52 9.08 -5.11
C ILE A 15 0.37 8.17 -4.25
N ALA A 16 0.03 6.89 -4.15
CA ALA A 16 0.83 5.93 -3.38
C ALA A 16 2.26 5.79 -3.94
N CYS A 17 2.45 5.74 -5.26
CA CYS A 17 3.78 5.69 -5.88
C CYS A 17 4.61 6.93 -5.57
N LEU A 18 4.02 8.12 -5.66
CA LEU A 18 4.71 9.36 -5.29
C LEU A 18 5.07 9.38 -3.80
N ALA A 19 4.14 8.98 -2.93
CA ALA A 19 4.37 8.90 -1.50
C ALA A 19 5.52 7.94 -1.16
N VAL A 20 5.66 6.80 -1.85
CA VAL A 20 6.81 5.88 -1.68
C VAL A 20 8.12 6.62 -1.91
N ILE A 21 8.24 7.35 -3.03
CA ILE A 21 9.44 8.10 -3.39
C ILE A 21 9.77 9.11 -2.29
N PHE A 22 8.79 9.89 -1.84
CA PHE A 22 8.99 10.86 -0.77
C PHE A 22 9.40 10.22 0.55
N VAL A 23 8.80 9.09 0.95
CA VAL A 23 9.19 8.39 2.18
C VAL A 23 10.64 7.93 2.12
N HIS A 24 11.13 7.41 0.99
CA HIS A 24 12.52 6.99 0.87
C HIS A 24 13.49 8.16 0.89
N ILE A 25 13.22 9.23 0.13
CA ILE A 25 14.07 10.42 0.12
C ILE A 25 14.14 11.07 1.51
N THR A 26 12.98 11.25 2.16
CA THR A 26 12.93 11.92 3.46
C THR A 26 13.48 11.06 4.59
N ALA A 27 13.46 9.72 4.46
CA ALA A 27 14.02 8.82 5.48
C ALA A 27 15.51 9.09 5.71
N ASP A 28 16.30 9.26 4.64
CA ASP A 28 17.73 9.55 4.74
C ASP A 28 17.98 10.99 5.21
N LEU A 29 17.18 11.95 4.74
CA LEU A 29 17.32 13.36 5.11
C LEU A 29 17.06 13.64 6.60
N ILE A 30 16.18 12.87 7.25
CA ILE A 30 15.88 13.02 8.68
C ILE A 30 17.12 12.80 9.56
N PHE A 31 18.02 11.90 9.15
CA PHE A 31 19.19 11.50 9.95
C PHE A 31 20.46 12.27 9.59
N LEU A 32 20.39 13.26 8.70
CA LEU A 32 21.52 14.14 8.42
C LEU A 32 21.92 14.93 9.68
N GLU A 33 23.21 14.94 9.98
CA GLU A 33 23.77 15.68 11.11
C GLU A 33 23.59 17.19 10.95
N THR A 34 23.64 17.68 9.71
CA THR A 34 23.45 19.10 9.37
C THR A 34 22.01 19.59 9.54
N ALA A 35 21.03 18.69 9.69
CA ALA A 35 19.64 19.08 9.86
C ALA A 35 19.36 19.51 11.30
N GLY A 36 18.92 20.77 11.47
CA GLY A 36 18.49 21.30 12.77
C GLY A 36 17.19 20.67 13.29
N PRO A 37 16.83 20.87 14.57
CA PRO A 37 15.68 20.22 15.20
C PRO A 37 14.34 20.47 14.50
N LEU A 38 14.08 21.72 14.07
CA LEU A 38 12.86 22.08 13.34
C LEU A 38 12.79 21.38 11.97
N THR A 39 13.92 21.29 11.26
CA THR A 39 14.01 20.58 9.98
C THR A 39 13.72 19.09 10.18
N LYS A 40 14.32 18.46 11.20
CA LYS A 40 14.08 17.05 11.54
C LYS A 40 12.61 16.78 11.89
N LEU A 41 11.98 17.70 12.63
CA LEU A 41 10.56 17.60 12.96
C LEU A 41 9.68 17.71 11.71
N GLY A 42 9.91 18.70 10.85
CA GLY A 42 9.17 18.88 9.60
C GLY A 42 9.33 17.70 8.64
N LEU A 43 10.56 17.20 8.47
CA LEU A 43 10.82 16.01 7.66
C LEU A 43 10.19 14.74 8.26
N SER A 44 10.20 14.59 9.59
CA SER A 44 9.53 13.49 10.28
C SER A 44 8.03 13.54 10.03
N PHE A 45 7.41 14.71 10.14
CA PHE A 45 5.99 14.90 9.87
C PHE A 45 5.63 14.54 8.42
N LEU A 46 6.40 15.04 7.45
CA LEU A 46 6.21 14.73 6.03
C LEU A 46 6.36 13.23 5.76
N ASN A 47 7.41 12.61 6.29
CA ASN A 47 7.69 11.20 6.11
C ASN A 47 6.59 10.32 6.71
N ARG A 48 6.18 10.59 7.97
CA ARG A 48 5.17 9.81 8.68
C ARG A 48 3.79 9.94 8.05
N SER A 49 3.42 11.14 7.60
CA SER A 49 2.16 11.39 6.87
C SER A 49 2.06 10.61 5.54
N LEU A 50 3.18 10.17 4.98
CA LEU A 50 3.21 9.44 3.71
C LEU A 50 3.47 7.93 3.87
N LYS A 51 3.65 7.43 5.10
CA LYS A 51 4.02 6.03 5.38
C LYS A 51 2.82 5.05 5.42
N PHE A 52 1.87 5.23 4.50
CA PHE A 52 0.67 4.39 4.34
C PHE A 52 0.67 3.59 3.03
N THR A 53 1.76 3.65 2.26
CA THR A 53 1.84 3.19 0.87
C THR A 53 1.75 1.67 0.71
N THR A 54 2.52 0.90 1.48
CA THR A 54 2.48 -0.57 1.41
C THR A 54 1.07 -1.11 1.70
N PRO A 55 0.41 -0.73 2.82
CA PRO A 55 -0.99 -1.12 3.06
C PRO A 55 -1.94 -0.68 1.94
N THR A 56 -1.70 0.48 1.31
CA THR A 56 -2.51 0.99 0.19
C THR A 56 -2.44 0.10 -1.03
N PHE A 57 -1.26 -0.37 -1.44
CA PHE A 57 -1.15 -1.29 -2.58
C PHE A 57 -1.83 -2.64 -2.33
N ILE A 58 -1.80 -3.10 -1.07
CA ILE A 58 -2.49 -4.33 -0.63
C ILE A 58 -4.00 -4.15 -0.67
N PHE A 59 -4.48 -3.05 -0.11
CA PHE A 59 -5.88 -2.63 -0.15
C PHE A 59 -6.40 -2.52 -1.59
N ILE A 60 -5.67 -1.81 -2.46
CA ILE A 60 -6.02 -1.65 -3.89
C ILE A 60 -6.11 -3.02 -4.57
N SER A 61 -5.18 -3.92 -4.26
CA SER A 61 -5.18 -5.27 -4.81
C SER A 61 -6.43 -6.05 -4.38
N GLY A 62 -6.79 -6.02 -3.09
CA GLY A 62 -8.01 -6.64 -2.57
C GLY A 62 -9.28 -6.08 -3.20
N LEU A 63 -9.36 -4.75 -3.35
CA LEU A 63 -10.47 -4.04 -3.97
C LEU A 63 -10.68 -4.47 -5.42
N ILE A 64 -9.65 -4.34 -6.25
CA ILE A 64 -9.73 -4.67 -7.68
C ILE A 64 -10.06 -6.15 -7.87
N LEU A 65 -9.45 -7.01 -7.06
CA LEU A 65 -9.66 -8.44 -7.14
C LEU A 65 -11.11 -8.82 -6.84
N TYR A 66 -11.62 -8.37 -5.70
CA TYR A 66 -12.98 -8.68 -5.31
C TYR A 66 -13.98 -8.08 -6.29
N TYR A 67 -13.80 -6.79 -6.63
CA TYR A 67 -14.66 -6.09 -7.58
C TYR A 67 -14.78 -6.83 -8.92
N ASN A 68 -13.66 -7.34 -9.46
CA ASN A 68 -13.65 -8.00 -10.76
C ASN A 68 -14.07 -9.47 -10.73
N TYR A 69 -13.76 -10.21 -9.67
CA TYR A 69 -13.89 -11.67 -9.64
C TYR A 69 -14.94 -12.23 -8.68
N HIS A 70 -15.61 -11.43 -7.83
CA HIS A 70 -16.56 -11.95 -6.84
C HIS A 70 -17.68 -12.83 -7.44
N ASP A 71 -18.20 -12.44 -8.60
CA ASP A 71 -19.33 -13.01 -9.32
C ASP A 71 -18.95 -13.92 -10.50
N ARG A 72 -17.65 -14.14 -10.76
CA ARG A 72 -17.18 -14.84 -11.98
C ARG A 72 -16.35 -16.07 -11.67
N ARG A 73 -16.42 -17.10 -12.52
CA ARG A 73 -15.46 -18.22 -12.43
C ARG A 73 -14.04 -17.68 -12.69
N ILE A 74 -13.09 -18.06 -11.83
CA ILE A 74 -11.70 -17.65 -11.99
C ILE A 74 -11.03 -18.65 -12.92
N ASP A 75 -10.61 -18.19 -14.09
CA ASP A 75 -9.60 -18.90 -14.88
C ASP A 75 -8.24 -18.70 -14.20
N TYR A 76 -7.84 -19.70 -13.40
CA TYR A 76 -6.60 -19.66 -12.63
C TYR A 76 -5.35 -19.55 -13.52
N ARG A 77 -5.37 -20.14 -14.72
CA ARG A 77 -4.24 -20.05 -15.67
C ARG A 77 -4.07 -18.61 -16.14
N ARG A 78 -5.15 -17.97 -16.58
CA ARG A 78 -5.11 -16.55 -17.01
C ARG A 78 -4.84 -15.61 -15.85
N TYR A 79 -5.37 -15.91 -14.66
CA TYR A 79 -5.16 -15.16 -13.43
C TYR A 79 -3.67 -15.11 -13.04
N TRP A 80 -2.99 -16.25 -13.02
CA TRP A 80 -1.57 -16.34 -12.66
C TRP A 80 -0.66 -15.84 -13.78
N LYS A 81 -0.97 -16.15 -15.05
CA LYS A 81 -0.16 -15.67 -16.20
C LYS A 81 -0.02 -14.15 -16.24
N ARG A 82 -1.09 -13.41 -15.91
CA ARG A 82 -1.06 -11.94 -15.85
C ARG A 82 -0.15 -11.43 -14.73
N ARG A 83 -0.24 -12.03 -13.55
CA ARG A 83 0.56 -11.64 -12.38
C ARG A 83 2.02 -11.99 -12.52
N PHE A 84 2.30 -13.16 -13.07
CA PHE A 84 3.67 -13.58 -13.38
C PHE A 84 4.38 -12.53 -14.24
N LYS A 85 3.71 -12.05 -15.31
CA LYS A 85 4.27 -11.03 -16.21
C LYS A 85 4.46 -9.65 -15.56
N VAL A 86 3.53 -9.23 -14.71
CA VAL A 86 3.51 -7.86 -14.16
C VAL A 86 4.27 -7.74 -12.84
N ILE A 87 4.47 -8.83 -12.10
CA ILE A 87 5.05 -8.82 -10.76
C ILE A 87 6.33 -9.65 -10.71
N ILE A 88 6.25 -10.94 -11.08
CA ILE A 88 7.37 -11.87 -10.91
C ILE A 88 8.50 -11.54 -11.87
N ILE A 89 8.21 -11.29 -13.15
CA ILE A 89 9.26 -10.94 -14.14
C ILE A 89 10.00 -9.65 -13.74
N PRO A 90 9.33 -8.51 -13.45
CA PRO A 90 10.03 -7.31 -12.99
C PRO A 90 10.81 -7.54 -11.69
N TYR A 91 10.27 -8.31 -10.76
CA TYR A 91 10.94 -8.63 -9.50
C TYR A 91 12.26 -9.39 -9.72
N ILE A 92 12.24 -10.44 -10.54
CA ILE A 92 13.46 -11.20 -10.87
C ILE A 92 14.47 -10.29 -11.57
N LEU A 93 14.00 -9.50 -12.56
CA LEU A 93 14.86 -8.58 -13.31
C LEU A 93 15.54 -7.56 -12.38
N TRP A 94 14.80 -6.90 -11.49
CA TRP A 94 15.37 -5.94 -10.55
C TRP A 94 16.30 -6.59 -9.54
N THR A 95 15.97 -7.80 -9.07
CA THR A 95 16.87 -8.56 -8.18
C THR A 95 18.20 -8.85 -8.88
N CYS A 96 18.19 -9.25 -10.16
CA CYS A 96 19.40 -9.42 -10.97
C CYS A 96 20.18 -8.11 -11.12
N VAL A 97 19.52 -7.01 -11.47
CA VAL A 97 20.14 -5.70 -11.64
C VAL A 97 20.85 -5.26 -10.35
N TYR A 98 20.17 -5.36 -9.21
CA TYR A 98 20.78 -5.02 -7.92
C TYR A 98 21.94 -5.93 -7.55
N TYR A 99 21.82 -7.23 -7.82
CA TYR A 99 22.89 -8.16 -7.55
C TYR A 99 24.16 -7.84 -8.33
N LEU A 100 24.03 -7.61 -9.63
CA LEU A 100 25.14 -7.22 -10.50
C LEU A 100 25.74 -5.87 -10.09
N TYR A 101 24.91 -4.91 -9.71
CA TYR A 101 25.36 -3.63 -9.19
C TYR A 101 26.19 -3.79 -7.92
N PHE A 102 25.73 -4.59 -6.95
CA PHE A 102 26.45 -4.80 -5.70
C PHE A 102 27.75 -5.59 -5.87
N ILE A 103 27.81 -6.53 -6.83
CA ILE A 103 29.06 -7.20 -7.21
C ILE A 103 30.05 -6.18 -7.79
N ASN A 104 29.61 -5.35 -8.74
CA ASN A 104 30.47 -4.35 -9.37
C ASN A 104 31.04 -3.36 -8.34
N ARG A 105 30.24 -2.95 -7.36
CA ARG A 105 30.66 -2.06 -6.27
C ARG A 105 31.50 -2.76 -5.18
N GLY A 106 31.76 -4.06 -5.31
CA GLY A 106 32.57 -4.83 -4.36
C GLY A 106 31.88 -5.16 -3.03
N TYR A 107 30.56 -4.97 -2.92
CA TYR A 107 29.82 -5.32 -1.70
C TYR A 107 29.61 -6.83 -1.55
N TYR A 108 29.50 -7.56 -2.66
CA TYR A 108 29.32 -9.02 -2.69
C TYR A 108 30.24 -9.68 -3.71
N SER A 109 30.63 -10.92 -3.41
CA SER A 109 31.21 -11.82 -4.40
C SER A 109 30.11 -12.53 -5.19
N PHE A 110 30.40 -12.91 -6.44
CA PHE A 110 29.49 -13.72 -7.24
C PHE A 110 29.29 -15.10 -6.59
N SER A 111 28.04 -15.47 -6.36
CA SER A 111 27.61 -16.73 -5.72
C SER A 111 26.15 -17.01 -6.09
N TRP A 112 25.94 -18.13 -6.79
CA TRP A 112 24.60 -18.57 -7.18
C TRP A 112 23.71 -18.91 -5.99
N SER A 113 24.26 -19.53 -4.95
CA SER A 113 23.49 -19.90 -3.75
C SER A 113 22.99 -18.65 -3.03
N PHE A 114 23.85 -17.63 -2.87
CA PHE A 114 23.47 -16.35 -2.28
C PHE A 114 22.41 -15.63 -3.11
N PHE A 115 22.57 -15.60 -4.44
CA PHE A 115 21.57 -15.00 -5.32
C PHE A 115 20.20 -15.68 -5.19
N LEU A 116 20.17 -17.02 -5.23
CA LEU A 116 18.93 -17.79 -5.09
C LEU A 116 18.27 -17.58 -3.73
N GLU A 117 19.03 -17.56 -2.64
CA GLU A 117 18.51 -17.25 -1.31
C GLU A 117 17.85 -15.86 -1.28
N LYS A 118 18.56 -14.83 -1.77
CA LYS A 118 18.04 -13.45 -1.80
C LYS A 118 16.85 -13.26 -2.72
N LEU A 119 16.78 -14.03 -3.81
CA LEU A 119 15.64 -14.08 -4.73
C LEU A 119 14.43 -14.80 -4.13
N LEU A 120 14.62 -15.83 -3.32
CA LEU A 120 13.52 -16.53 -2.67
C LEU A 120 12.97 -15.76 -1.48
N LEU A 121 13.85 -15.11 -0.71
CA LEU A 121 13.49 -14.35 0.48
C LEU A 121 13.03 -12.92 0.18
N ALA A 122 13.17 -12.43 -1.05
CA ALA A 122 12.96 -11.02 -1.40
C ALA A 122 13.77 -10.05 -0.54
N ASP A 123 15.05 -10.40 -0.31
CA ASP A 123 15.94 -9.75 0.66
C ASP A 123 17.17 -9.08 0.02
N MET A 124 17.17 -8.92 -1.32
CA MET A 124 18.28 -8.26 -2.02
C MET A 124 18.34 -6.76 -1.70
N VAL A 125 17.18 -6.10 -1.70
CA VAL A 125 17.01 -4.70 -1.28
C VAL A 125 15.72 -4.59 -0.51
N TYR A 126 15.72 -3.77 0.55
CA TYR A 126 14.61 -3.69 1.50
C TYR A 126 13.25 -3.45 0.83
N HIS A 127 13.11 -2.56 -0.16
CA HIS A 127 11.79 -2.30 -0.77
C HIS A 127 11.20 -3.48 -1.56
N LEU A 128 11.98 -4.52 -1.89
CA LEU A 128 11.49 -5.69 -2.63
C LEU A 128 10.67 -6.67 -1.77
N TYR A 129 10.75 -6.57 -0.44
CA TYR A 129 10.02 -7.47 0.47
C TYR A 129 8.53 -7.54 0.13
N PHE A 130 7.97 -6.41 -0.33
CA PHE A 130 6.57 -6.25 -0.63
C PHE A 130 6.06 -7.24 -1.69
N ILE A 131 6.93 -7.66 -2.61
CA ILE A 131 6.56 -8.61 -3.66
C ILE A 131 6.18 -9.97 -3.06
N LEU A 132 6.93 -10.43 -2.05
CA LEU A 132 6.64 -11.68 -1.35
C LEU A 132 5.32 -11.59 -0.58
N THR A 133 5.04 -10.44 0.05
CA THR A 133 3.77 -10.18 0.72
C THR A 133 2.58 -10.22 -0.25
N ILE A 134 2.67 -9.53 -1.39
CA ILE A 134 1.52 -9.43 -2.31
C ILE A 134 1.23 -10.75 -3.03
N LEU A 135 2.26 -11.57 -3.30
CA LEU A 135 2.09 -12.89 -3.88
C LEU A 135 1.30 -13.82 -2.95
N GLN A 136 1.55 -13.76 -1.63
CA GLN A 136 0.75 -14.52 -0.65
C GLN A 136 -0.74 -14.14 -0.74
N PHE A 137 -1.06 -12.85 -0.85
CA PHE A 137 -2.46 -12.43 -1.02
C PHE A 137 -3.08 -12.90 -2.34
N TYR A 138 -2.31 -12.98 -3.43
CA TYR A 138 -2.81 -13.53 -4.69
C TYR A 138 -3.06 -15.03 -4.64
N LEU A 139 -2.26 -15.78 -3.88
CA LEU A 139 -2.55 -17.20 -3.58
C LEU A 139 -3.80 -17.33 -2.73
N LEU A 140 -3.91 -16.53 -1.66
CA LEU A 140 -5.00 -16.59 -0.70
C LEU A 140 -6.30 -15.96 -1.20
N PHE A 141 -6.30 -15.23 -2.31
CA PHE A 141 -7.47 -14.50 -2.80
C PHE A 141 -8.71 -15.39 -2.95
N GLY A 142 -8.54 -16.66 -3.36
CA GLY A 142 -9.66 -17.62 -3.44
C GLY A 142 -10.37 -17.80 -2.10
N VAL A 143 -9.62 -17.84 -1.00
CA VAL A 143 -10.14 -17.95 0.37
C VAL A 143 -10.89 -16.67 0.76
N PHE A 144 -10.28 -15.50 0.57
CA PHE A 144 -10.96 -14.22 0.85
C PHE A 144 -12.26 -14.09 0.07
N ARG A 145 -12.24 -14.41 -1.22
CA ARG A 145 -13.44 -14.39 -2.05
C ARG A 145 -14.52 -15.30 -1.50
N TYR A 146 -14.18 -16.55 -1.17
CA TYR A 146 -15.13 -17.50 -0.60
C TYR A 146 -15.73 -16.97 0.71
N LEU A 147 -14.90 -16.49 1.63
CA LEU A 147 -15.34 -15.95 2.91
C LEU A 147 -16.28 -14.76 2.73
N PHE A 148 -15.90 -13.76 1.95
CA PHE A 148 -16.71 -12.55 1.73
C PHE A 148 -18.01 -12.81 0.94
N ASN A 149 -18.08 -13.88 0.16
CA ASN A 149 -19.31 -14.32 -0.50
C ASN A 149 -20.24 -15.08 0.46
N LYS A 150 -19.68 -15.88 1.39
CA LYS A 150 -20.45 -16.75 2.28
C LYS A 150 -20.88 -16.09 3.59
N TYR A 151 -20.03 -15.25 4.17
CA TYR A 151 -20.23 -14.67 5.49
C TYR A 151 -20.47 -13.15 5.43
N ASN A 152 -20.96 -12.61 6.54
CA ASN A 152 -21.18 -11.16 6.68
C ASN A 152 -19.84 -10.41 6.64
N ALA A 153 -19.73 -9.44 5.73
CA ALA A 153 -18.50 -8.70 5.49
C ALA A 153 -18.06 -7.84 6.69
N ASN A 154 -18.99 -7.31 7.48
CA ASN A 154 -18.67 -6.55 8.70
C ASN A 154 -18.04 -7.43 9.76
N VAL A 155 -18.59 -8.63 9.96
CA VAL A 155 -18.05 -9.62 10.91
C VAL A 155 -16.65 -10.06 10.49
N LEU A 156 -16.46 -10.30 9.18
CA LEU A 156 -15.13 -10.63 8.64
C LEU A 156 -14.12 -9.51 8.86
N LEU A 157 -14.51 -8.24 8.69
CA LEU A 157 -13.61 -7.11 8.95
C LEU A 157 -13.15 -7.08 10.40
N VAL A 158 -14.07 -7.23 11.36
CA VAL A 158 -13.72 -7.27 12.79
C VAL A 158 -12.81 -8.45 13.07
N MET A 159 -13.12 -9.64 12.55
CA MET A 159 -12.29 -10.84 12.73
C MET A 159 -10.87 -10.65 12.15
N PHE A 160 -10.74 -10.15 10.92
CA PHE A 160 -9.44 -9.91 10.30
C PHE A 160 -8.66 -8.80 11.00
N LEU A 161 -9.32 -7.78 11.55
CA LEU A 161 -8.69 -6.77 12.39
C LEU A 161 -8.13 -7.40 13.66
N THR A 162 -8.94 -8.19 14.38
CA THR A 162 -8.50 -8.88 15.60
C THR A 162 -7.30 -9.78 15.32
N VAL A 163 -7.34 -10.60 14.27
CA VAL A 163 -6.21 -11.48 13.89
C VAL A 163 -4.96 -10.66 13.53
N ASN A 164 -5.12 -9.55 12.81
CA ASN A 164 -4.00 -8.68 12.47
C ASN A 164 -3.38 -8.04 13.72
N LEU A 165 -4.19 -7.56 14.67
CA LEU A 165 -3.70 -6.99 15.93
C LEU A 165 -3.01 -8.03 16.82
N LEU A 166 -3.54 -9.25 16.90
CA LEU A 166 -2.89 -10.36 17.61
C LEU A 166 -1.53 -10.69 16.97
N PHE A 167 -1.47 -10.71 15.64
CA PHE A 167 -0.21 -10.92 14.93
C PHE A 167 0.80 -9.80 15.22
N ILE A 168 0.36 -8.55 15.27
CA ILE A 168 1.24 -7.42 15.63
C ILE A 168 1.76 -7.53 17.07
N ARG A 169 0.95 -8.06 18.00
CA ARG A 169 1.35 -8.21 19.40
C ARG A 169 2.26 -9.41 19.64
N TYR A 170 2.11 -10.50 18.91
CA TYR A 170 2.76 -11.79 19.23
C TYR A 170 3.60 -12.39 18.09
N GLY A 171 3.43 -11.93 16.85
CA GLY A 171 4.05 -12.46 15.63
C GLY A 171 5.49 -12.01 15.40
N TYR A 172 6.36 -12.17 16.38
CA TYR A 172 7.78 -11.79 16.28
C TYR A 172 8.64 -12.97 15.82
N PHE A 173 9.03 -12.97 14.55
CA PHE A 173 9.99 -13.92 13.98
C PHE A 173 10.72 -13.29 12.80
N LYS A 174 11.81 -13.92 12.35
CA LYS A 174 12.60 -13.44 11.20
C LYS A 174 11.70 -13.35 9.97
N TYR A 175 11.64 -12.18 9.33
CA TYR A 175 10.79 -11.89 8.17
C TYR A 175 9.28 -11.78 8.44
N SER A 176 8.86 -11.55 9.69
CA SER A 176 7.45 -11.31 10.02
C SER A 176 6.86 -10.08 9.31
N ASP A 177 7.70 -9.10 8.97
CA ASP A 177 7.36 -7.92 8.16
C ASP A 177 6.85 -8.26 6.75
N ARG A 178 7.22 -9.43 6.23
CA ARG A 178 6.86 -9.89 4.87
C ARG A 178 5.66 -10.82 4.88
N PHE A 179 5.26 -11.31 6.04
CA PHE A 179 4.19 -12.27 6.18
C PHE A 179 2.83 -11.61 5.99
N PHE A 180 1.91 -12.26 5.25
CA PHE A 180 0.63 -11.66 4.89
C PHE A 180 -0.21 -11.25 6.11
N MET A 181 -0.03 -11.91 7.27
CA MET A 181 -0.76 -11.57 8.49
C MET A 181 -0.50 -10.15 8.97
N GLN A 182 0.66 -9.55 8.65
CA GLN A 182 1.00 -8.16 8.96
C GLN A 182 0.04 -7.16 8.28
N TYR A 183 -0.51 -7.51 7.12
CA TYR A 183 -1.35 -6.65 6.29
C TYR A 183 -2.74 -7.22 6.04
N LEU A 184 -3.15 -8.19 6.86
CA LEU A 184 -4.37 -8.95 6.67
C LEU A 184 -5.61 -8.06 6.62
N PHE A 185 -5.70 -7.11 7.55
CA PHE A 185 -6.80 -6.16 7.61
C PHE A 185 -6.83 -5.23 6.39
N ALA A 186 -5.68 -4.76 5.91
CA ALA A 186 -5.59 -3.90 4.72
C ALA A 186 -6.19 -4.58 3.48
N PHE A 187 -5.85 -5.86 3.26
CA PHE A 187 -6.39 -6.62 2.13
C PHE A 187 -7.90 -6.88 2.28
N ALA A 188 -8.34 -7.25 3.49
CA ALA A 188 -9.75 -7.47 3.79
C ALA A 188 -10.58 -6.19 3.62
N LEU A 189 -10.07 -5.04 4.06
CA LEU A 189 -10.66 -3.73 3.82
C LEU A 189 -10.78 -3.44 2.32
N GLY A 190 -9.77 -3.85 1.54
CA GLY A 190 -9.83 -3.83 0.08
C GLY A 190 -11.01 -4.62 -0.46
N CYS A 191 -11.14 -5.89 -0.07
CA CYS A 191 -12.27 -6.74 -0.49
C CYS A 191 -13.62 -6.14 -0.08
N TYR A 192 -13.72 -5.57 1.12
CA TYR A 192 -14.91 -4.88 1.60
C TYR A 192 -15.27 -3.68 0.71
N PHE A 193 -14.29 -2.83 0.38
CA PHE A 193 -14.49 -1.72 -0.55
C PHE A 193 -14.87 -2.19 -1.95
N GLY A 194 -14.32 -3.33 -2.39
CA GLY A 194 -14.72 -3.96 -3.65
C GLY A 194 -16.17 -4.45 -3.65
N LYS A 195 -16.67 -4.93 -2.50
CA LYS A 195 -18.05 -5.42 -2.34
C LYS A 195 -19.07 -4.28 -2.31
N TYR A 196 -18.79 -3.23 -1.54
CA TYR A 196 -19.68 -2.09 -1.32
C TYR A 196 -19.21 -0.83 -2.07
N TYR A 197 -18.61 -1.01 -3.25
CA TYR A 197 -17.93 0.07 -3.97
C TYR A 197 -18.82 1.30 -4.22
N ARG A 198 -20.06 1.08 -4.67
CA ARG A 198 -21.02 2.16 -4.93
C ARG A 198 -21.47 2.85 -3.65
N ASP A 199 -21.88 2.07 -2.65
CA ASP A 199 -22.36 2.61 -1.37
C ASP A 199 -21.31 3.45 -0.66
N ILE A 200 -20.04 3.00 -0.66
CA ILE A 200 -18.94 3.74 -0.05
C ILE A 200 -18.68 5.02 -0.81
N LYS A 201 -18.66 4.98 -2.14
CA LYS A 201 -18.43 6.15 -2.99
C LYS A 201 -19.47 7.25 -2.74
N GLU A 202 -20.73 6.88 -2.54
CA GLU A 202 -21.82 7.82 -2.25
C GLU A 202 -21.76 8.35 -0.81
N LYS A 203 -21.47 7.48 0.17
CA LYS A 203 -21.55 7.82 1.60
C LYS A 203 -20.28 8.47 2.15
N ILE A 204 -19.13 8.37 1.49
CA ILE A 204 -17.85 8.83 2.05
C ILE A 204 -17.83 10.33 2.36
N ASN A 205 -18.58 11.14 1.60
CA ASN A 205 -18.67 12.58 1.80
C ASN A 205 -19.41 12.97 3.09
N ASN A 206 -20.27 12.09 3.60
CA ASN A 206 -20.97 12.30 4.88
C ASN A 206 -20.00 12.24 6.07
N TYR A 207 -18.83 11.62 5.89
CA TYR A 207 -17.81 11.45 6.91
C TYR A 207 -16.57 12.32 6.69
N LYS A 208 -16.66 13.39 5.88
CA LYS A 208 -15.50 14.24 5.53
C LYS A 208 -14.73 14.77 6.74
N LEU A 209 -15.45 15.26 7.77
CA LEU A 209 -14.84 15.88 8.93
C LEU A 209 -14.09 14.86 9.81
N PRO A 210 -14.69 13.72 10.22
CA PRO A 210 -13.96 12.71 10.98
C PRO A 210 -12.81 12.09 10.18
N ILE A 211 -12.92 11.96 8.86
CA ILE A 211 -11.82 11.47 8.00
C ILE A 211 -10.63 12.45 8.02
N ILE A 212 -10.88 13.75 7.84
CA ILE A 212 -9.82 14.77 7.82
C ILE A 212 -9.18 14.90 9.21
N LEU A 213 -10.00 15.07 10.26
CA LEU A 213 -9.50 15.24 11.63
C LEU A 213 -8.79 13.98 12.13
N GLY A 214 -9.34 12.79 11.82
CA GLY A 214 -8.72 11.52 12.17
C GLY A 214 -7.37 11.32 11.49
N TYR A 215 -7.27 11.65 10.20
CA TYR A 215 -6.00 11.60 9.47
C TYR A 215 -4.96 12.55 10.06
N LEU A 216 -5.31 13.83 10.28
CA LEU A 216 -4.41 14.82 10.85
C LEU A 216 -3.96 14.45 12.27
N GLY A 217 -4.89 13.98 13.12
CA GLY A 217 -4.59 13.54 14.48
C GLY A 217 -3.62 12.36 14.50
N LEU A 218 -3.84 11.35 13.64
CA LEU A 218 -2.96 10.18 13.53
C LEU A 218 -1.60 10.53 12.89
N CYS A 219 -1.53 11.49 11.96
CA CYS A 219 -0.25 12.01 11.46
C CYS A 219 0.57 12.63 12.60
N LEU A 220 -0.05 13.47 13.42
CA LEU A 220 0.61 14.12 14.55
C LEU A 220 1.07 13.11 15.59
N LEU A 221 0.20 12.16 15.97
CA LEU A 221 0.54 11.09 16.91
C LEU A 221 1.70 10.24 16.39
N TYR A 222 1.63 9.79 15.14
CA TYR A 222 2.66 8.93 14.57
C TYR A 222 4.01 9.66 14.41
N THR A 223 3.96 10.97 14.12
CA THR A 223 5.15 11.84 14.10
C THR A 223 5.74 11.99 15.48
N TYR A 224 4.91 12.23 16.50
CA TYR A 224 5.34 12.36 17.88
C TYR A 224 6.03 11.10 18.40
N GLU A 225 5.43 9.92 18.18
CA GLU A 225 6.03 8.64 18.57
C GLU A 225 7.38 8.41 17.86
N PHE A 226 7.42 8.64 16.55
CA PHE A 226 8.64 8.47 15.75
C PHE A 226 9.76 9.42 16.22
N TYR A 227 9.43 10.69 16.46
CA TYR A 227 10.40 11.69 16.88
C TYR A 227 10.97 11.37 18.27
N ASN A 228 10.12 10.95 19.22
CA ASN A 228 10.58 10.54 20.54
C ASN A 228 11.51 9.33 20.47
N LEU A 229 11.14 8.29 19.75
CA LEU A 229 11.92 7.05 19.71
C LEU A 229 13.23 7.17 18.92
N HIS A 230 13.21 7.87 17.78
CA HIS A 230 14.35 7.85 16.85
C HIS A 230 15.20 9.11 16.88
N ILE A 231 14.64 10.27 17.23
CA ILE A 231 15.37 11.54 17.26
C ILE A 231 15.80 11.89 18.68
N LEU A 232 14.88 11.78 19.64
CA LEU A 232 15.17 12.04 21.05
C LEU A 232 15.70 10.81 21.80
N GLN A 233 15.65 9.62 21.20
CA GLN A 233 16.06 8.35 21.82
C GLN A 233 15.35 8.08 23.15
N ASN A 234 14.08 8.51 23.25
CA ASN A 234 13.24 8.36 24.41
C ASN A 234 12.37 7.09 24.29
N TYR A 235 12.81 6.00 24.92
CA TYR A 235 12.22 4.67 24.78
C TYR A 235 11.06 4.37 25.74
N ILE A 236 10.32 5.40 26.18
CA ILE A 236 9.14 5.22 27.05
C ILE A 236 7.99 4.52 26.31
N ILE A 237 7.93 4.64 24.98
CA ILE A 237 6.82 4.13 24.16
C ILE A 237 7.10 2.69 23.72
N ASP A 238 6.26 1.74 24.15
CA ASP A 238 6.32 0.33 23.71
C ASP A 238 6.11 0.24 22.18
N GLY A 239 6.97 -0.53 21.50
CA GLY A 239 6.91 -0.77 20.07
C GLY A 239 5.58 -1.33 19.56
N PHE A 240 4.81 -2.03 20.41
CA PHE A 240 3.45 -2.44 20.09
C PHE A 240 2.54 -1.23 19.82
N PHE A 241 2.60 -0.19 20.66
CA PHE A 241 1.77 1.00 20.45
C PHE A 241 2.16 1.72 19.16
N VAL A 242 3.45 1.78 18.84
CA VAL A 242 3.90 2.37 17.57
C VAL A 242 3.40 1.59 16.35
N ASN A 243 3.40 0.26 16.43
CA ASN A 243 2.85 -0.58 15.38
C ASN A 243 1.32 -0.44 15.28
N LEU A 244 0.62 -0.32 16.41
CA LEU A 244 -0.82 -0.05 16.47
C LEU A 244 -1.16 1.31 15.85
N THR A 245 -0.42 2.35 16.22
CA THR A 245 -0.52 3.70 15.63
C THR A 245 -0.26 3.63 14.14
N TRP A 246 0.77 2.93 13.69
CA TRP A 246 1.04 2.75 12.26
C TRP A 246 -0.10 2.06 11.50
N VAL A 247 -0.70 0.99 12.05
CA VAL A 247 -1.84 0.31 11.40
C VAL A 247 -3.06 1.22 11.35
N THR A 248 -3.44 1.81 12.47
CA THR A 248 -4.61 2.70 12.55
C THR A 248 -4.44 3.92 11.63
N PHE A 249 -3.26 4.55 11.65
CA PHE A 249 -2.85 5.59 10.72
C PHE A 249 -2.98 5.13 9.26
N SER A 250 -2.42 3.97 8.92
CA SER A 250 -2.45 3.47 7.54
C SER A 250 -3.87 3.24 7.04
N MET A 251 -4.76 2.71 7.88
CA MET A 251 -6.16 2.50 7.51
C MET A 251 -6.90 3.82 7.35
N MET A 252 -6.70 4.78 8.25
CA MET A 252 -7.27 6.12 8.13
C MET A 252 -6.75 6.84 6.89
N ALA A 253 -5.46 6.75 6.60
CA ALA A 253 -4.84 7.34 5.41
C ALA A 253 -5.43 6.76 4.12
N ILE A 254 -5.63 5.44 4.03
CA ILE A 254 -6.31 4.81 2.88
C ILE A 254 -7.69 5.44 2.66
N VAL A 255 -8.50 5.57 3.72
CA VAL A 255 -9.84 6.16 3.64
C VAL A 255 -9.77 7.64 3.26
N PHE A 256 -8.84 8.41 3.84
CA PHE A 256 -8.60 9.82 3.54
C PHE A 256 -8.22 10.04 2.07
N TYR A 257 -7.22 9.31 1.56
CA TYR A 257 -6.79 9.47 0.17
C TYR A 257 -7.84 8.94 -0.81
N TYR A 258 -8.62 7.91 -0.44
CA TYR A 258 -9.77 7.49 -1.24
C TYR A 258 -10.85 8.60 -1.30
N TYR A 259 -11.16 9.25 -0.17
CA TYR A 259 -12.05 10.42 -0.11
C TYR A 259 -11.54 11.56 -1.01
N VAL A 260 -10.26 11.90 -0.92
CA VAL A 260 -9.64 12.94 -1.76
C VAL A 260 -9.84 12.60 -3.23
N VAL A 261 -9.54 11.36 -3.64
CA VAL A 261 -9.65 10.95 -5.04
C VAL A 261 -11.09 10.95 -5.56
N VAL A 262 -12.06 10.52 -4.74
CA VAL A 262 -13.48 10.57 -5.11
C VAL A 262 -13.91 12.03 -5.39
N ASN A 263 -13.43 12.99 -4.60
CA ASN A 263 -13.76 14.41 -4.76
C ASN A 263 -12.93 15.12 -5.84
N LEU A 264 -11.70 14.66 -6.13
CA LEU A 264 -10.89 15.18 -7.24
C LEU A 264 -11.59 15.00 -8.60
N LYS A 265 -12.42 13.97 -8.77
CA LYS A 265 -13.21 13.75 -9.99
C LYS A 265 -14.39 14.73 -10.14
N GLY A 266 -14.89 15.27 -9.03
CA GLY A 266 -15.93 16.31 -9.01
C GLY A 266 -15.40 17.73 -9.25
N SER A 267 -14.08 17.91 -9.25
CA SER A 267 -13.43 19.19 -9.46
C SER A 267 -13.31 19.52 -10.96
N TYR A 268 -13.95 20.62 -11.39
CA TYR A 268 -13.90 21.16 -12.76
C TYR A 268 -12.46 21.37 -13.29
N LEU A 269 -11.48 21.60 -12.41
CA LEU A 269 -10.09 21.85 -12.75
C LEU A 269 -9.41 20.66 -13.45
N LEU A 270 -9.66 19.43 -13.03
CA LEU A 270 -9.07 18.24 -13.65
C LEU A 270 -9.75 17.86 -14.97
N GLN A 271 -11.05 18.15 -15.12
CA GLN A 271 -11.74 17.95 -16.39
C GLN A 271 -11.18 18.86 -17.49
N ASN A 272 -10.76 20.09 -17.14
CA ASN A 272 -10.11 20.99 -18.09
C ASN A 272 -8.66 20.58 -18.41
N ILE A 273 -7.87 20.17 -17.41
CA ILE A 273 -6.48 19.76 -17.63
C ILE A 273 -6.40 18.44 -18.43
N ILE A 274 -7.29 17.49 -18.18
CA ILE A 274 -7.27 16.16 -18.81
C ILE A 274 -8.13 16.14 -20.09
N GLY A 275 -9.25 16.87 -20.13
CA GLY A 275 -10.12 16.98 -21.30
C GLY A 275 -9.42 17.61 -22.51
N GLN A 276 -8.41 18.46 -22.28
CA GLN A 276 -7.54 18.98 -23.34
C GLN A 276 -6.57 17.92 -23.91
N SER A 277 -6.16 16.93 -23.11
CA SER A 277 -5.25 15.86 -23.56
C SER A 277 -5.98 14.81 -24.42
N CYS A 278 -7.23 14.48 -24.10
CA CYS A 278 -8.03 13.55 -24.94
C CYS A 278 -8.49 14.15 -26.27
N LYS A 279 -8.61 15.48 -26.40
CA LYS A 279 -8.96 16.13 -27.68
C LYS A 279 -7.81 16.19 -28.69
N ARG A 280 -6.57 15.85 -28.31
CA ARG A 280 -5.40 15.92 -29.22
C ARG A 280 -5.08 14.64 -30.01
N LYS A 281 -5.93 13.60 -29.95
CA LYS A 281 -5.80 12.40 -30.81
C LYS A 281 -7.08 12.12 -31.59
N SER A 282 -7.31 12.91 -32.64
CA SER A 282 -8.14 12.59 -33.81
C SER A 282 -8.27 13.84 -34.69
N PRO A 283 -7.43 13.99 -35.73
CA PRO A 283 -8.02 14.09 -37.06
C PRO A 283 -7.10 13.53 -38.14
N LEU A 284 -7.12 12.22 -38.39
CA LEU A 284 -6.59 11.63 -39.63
C LEU A 284 -7.37 10.34 -39.95
N LEU A 285 -8.66 10.47 -40.22
CA LEU A 285 -9.45 9.49 -40.99
C LEU A 285 -10.66 10.24 -41.60
N GLN A 286 -10.37 11.16 -42.52
CA GLN A 286 -11.27 11.58 -43.59
C GLN A 286 -10.38 11.98 -44.78
N GLN A 287 -9.98 10.97 -45.54
CA GLN A 287 -9.74 10.99 -46.99
C GLN A 287 -9.57 9.53 -47.44
#